data_AF-A0A352NKN8-F1
#
_entry.id   AF-A0A352NKN8-F1
#
_cell.length_a   1.000
_cell.length_b   1.000
_cell.length_c   1.000
_cell.angle_alpha   90.00
_cell.angle_beta   90.00
_cell.angle_gamma   90.00
#
_symmetry.space_group_name_H-M   'P 1'
#
loop_
_entity.id
_entity.type
_entity.pdbx_description
1 polymer ?
#
loop_
_entity_poly.entity_id
_entity_poly.type
_entity_poly.pdbx_seq_one_letter_code
_entity_poly.pdbx_strand_id
1 'polypeptide(L)'
;MDCLMKYKKKSAWTIALMFLMALLLAGCGSILGVTNSTDSEPPKDKPIGADVAAESQNLPGQFLQKLESATDEKIISVQYDDFDGDGKYEAFTLTGKEGAVEGGKPWFVSESVLTKLVDTDLCSPPEVVLIGGKKFIKYEKIYATGRPLLLLCVENSMPKSVISGNAQNLTQMPDGTFTVEQNTLDMLSDGTGRTVKPYWLYYDNGFHEYGGFEITQAQLLEFDSADNILKQIKANDGVIKNILYRENNIININYQTADGMNRYISLKYDDTSVSVLQTGSGVYLTALLPDIATYPTGFLHPNK
;
A
#
# COMPACT_ATOMS: atom_id res chain seq x y z
N MET A 1 -64.40 -2.55 -11.11
CA MET A 1 -64.88 -1.26 -10.59
C MET A 1 -63.97 -0.83 -9.47
N ASP A 2 -62.98 -0.04 -9.87
CA ASP A 2 -62.29 1.05 -9.16
C ASP A 2 -62.01 0.93 -7.66
N CYS A 3 -60.74 0.61 -7.36
CA CYS A 3 -60.09 0.96 -6.11
C CYS A 3 -59.18 2.18 -6.39
N LEU A 4 -59.66 3.39 -6.07
CA LEU A 4 -58.95 4.65 -6.29
C LEU A 4 -58.62 5.35 -4.97
N MET A 5 -57.31 5.46 -4.74
CA MET A 5 -56.54 6.59 -4.21
C MET A 5 -57.16 7.50 -3.13
N LYS A 6 -56.50 7.53 -1.96
CA LYS A 6 -56.41 8.73 -1.11
C LYS A 6 -54.98 9.26 -1.10
N TYR A 7 -54.74 10.26 -1.96
CA TYR A 7 -53.60 11.17 -1.90
C TYR A 7 -53.73 12.08 -0.66
N LYS A 8 -52.71 12.15 0.19
CA LYS A 8 -52.53 13.26 1.14
C LYS A 8 -51.23 13.99 0.83
N LYS A 9 -51.37 15.24 0.40
CA LYS A 9 -50.33 16.26 0.25
C LYS A 9 -49.54 16.39 1.56
N LYS A 10 -48.22 16.25 1.50
CA LYS A 10 -47.29 16.89 2.44
C LYS A 10 -46.42 17.86 1.66
N SER A 11 -46.31 19.04 2.25
CA SER A 11 -45.75 20.28 1.76
C SER A 11 -44.28 20.16 1.35
N ALA A 12 -43.98 20.56 0.11
CA ALA A 12 -42.75 21.26 -0.23
C ALA A 12 -42.57 22.45 0.75
N TRP A 13 -41.34 22.91 0.98
CA TRP A 13 -40.91 23.88 2.02
C TRP A 13 -40.18 23.25 3.21
N THR A 14 -39.20 22.39 2.97
CA THR A 14 -38.02 22.21 3.87
C THR A 14 -36.81 21.60 3.15
N ILE A 15 -36.52 22.03 1.91
CA ILE A 15 -35.28 21.68 1.19
C ILE A 15 -34.71 22.98 0.62
N ALA A 16 -34.12 23.81 1.49
CA ALA A 16 -33.32 24.98 1.14
C ALA A 16 -32.58 25.49 2.40
N LEU A 17 -31.84 24.61 3.09
CA LEU A 17 -30.94 25.03 4.16
C LEU A 17 -29.83 24.00 4.40
N MET A 18 -29.14 23.56 3.35
CA MET A 18 -27.92 22.73 3.44
C MET A 18 -26.99 22.93 2.21
N PHE A 19 -26.88 24.16 1.70
CA PHE A 19 -25.92 24.47 0.61
C PHE A 19 -25.23 25.82 0.72
N LEU A 20 -25.17 26.42 1.91
CA LEU A 20 -24.51 27.72 2.10
C LEU A 20 -23.59 27.73 3.32
N MET A 21 -22.54 26.91 3.30
CA MET A 21 -21.38 27.11 4.19
C MET A 21 -20.09 26.47 3.63
N ALA A 22 -19.80 26.74 2.35
CA ALA A 22 -18.48 26.48 1.76
C ALA A 22 -18.17 27.55 0.72
N LEU A 23 -18.14 28.82 1.14
CA LEU A 23 -17.65 29.95 0.34
C LEU A 23 -17.52 31.16 1.26
N LEU A 24 -16.40 31.24 2.00
CA LEU A 24 -15.89 32.47 2.60
C LEU A 24 -14.49 32.22 3.18
N LEU A 25 -13.52 31.97 2.30
CA LEU A 25 -12.12 32.34 2.50
C LEU A 25 -11.57 32.82 1.15
N ALA A 26 -12.01 34.02 0.76
CA ALA A 26 -11.34 34.85 -0.22
C ALA A 26 -10.79 36.07 0.52
N GLY A 27 -9.46 36.25 0.51
CA GLY A 27 -8.82 37.42 1.09
C GLY A 27 -7.29 37.40 0.96
N CYS A 28 -6.78 38.26 0.08
CA CYS A 28 -5.38 38.56 -0.27
C CYS A 28 -4.63 37.46 -1.03
N GLY A 29 -4.12 37.65 -2.25
CA GLY A 29 -3.81 38.85 -3.01
C GLY A 29 -2.37 38.70 -3.53
N SER A 30 -2.20 38.78 -4.86
CA SER A 30 -1.03 39.34 -5.59
C SER A 30 -0.60 38.54 -6.83
N ILE A 31 -0.68 39.25 -7.96
CA ILE A 31 0.23 39.29 -9.11
C ILE A 31 0.03 38.24 -10.23
N LEU A 32 -0.55 38.77 -11.30
CA LEU A 32 -0.50 38.31 -12.69
C LEU A 32 0.95 38.18 -13.18
N GLY A 33 1.27 37.02 -13.76
CA GLY A 33 2.52 36.78 -14.46
C GLY A 33 2.38 35.58 -15.42
N VAL A 34 1.89 35.86 -16.63
CA VAL A 34 2.11 35.15 -17.90
C VAL A 34 2.36 33.63 -17.83
N THR A 35 1.33 32.83 -18.15
CA THR A 35 1.51 31.42 -18.54
C THR A 35 1.68 31.33 -20.05
N ASN A 36 2.90 31.02 -20.51
CA ASN A 36 3.09 30.40 -21.82
C ASN A 36 2.55 28.97 -21.75
N SER A 37 1.54 28.69 -22.56
CA SER A 37 1.10 27.33 -22.88
C SER A 37 2.15 26.69 -23.80
N THR A 38 2.90 25.72 -23.28
CA THR A 38 3.42 24.64 -24.12
C THR A 38 2.68 23.39 -23.74
N ASP A 39 1.78 22.96 -24.62
CA ASP A 39 1.27 21.61 -24.69
C ASP A 39 2.45 20.62 -24.65
N SER A 40 2.61 19.92 -23.53
CA SER A 40 3.44 18.72 -23.50
C SER A 40 2.56 17.54 -23.93
N GLU A 41 2.87 16.95 -25.10
CA GLU A 41 2.37 15.65 -25.53
C GLU A 41 2.47 14.62 -24.38
N PRO A 42 1.53 13.65 -24.29
CA PRO A 42 1.70 12.49 -23.41
C PRO A 42 2.98 11.73 -23.81
N PRO A 43 3.68 11.09 -22.86
CA PRO A 43 4.93 10.41 -23.17
C PRO A 43 4.67 9.29 -24.16
N LYS A 44 5.37 9.32 -25.30
CA LYS A 44 5.39 8.25 -26.28
C LYS A 44 6.24 7.11 -25.71
N ASP A 45 5.62 5.95 -25.48
CA ASP A 45 6.31 4.72 -25.07
C ASP A 45 7.46 4.41 -26.03
N LYS A 46 8.70 4.49 -25.52
CA LYS A 46 9.89 4.14 -26.28
C LYS A 46 10.14 2.63 -26.15
N PRO A 47 10.40 1.91 -27.26
CA PRO A 47 10.83 0.52 -27.18
C PRO A 47 12.13 0.40 -26.39
N ILE A 48 12.20 -0.60 -25.50
CA ILE A 48 13.29 -0.92 -24.58
C ILE A 48 14.66 -1.19 -25.29
N GLY A 49 14.69 -1.28 -26.62
CA GLY A 49 15.81 -1.84 -27.39
C GLY A 49 17.16 -1.09 -27.38
N ALA A 50 17.21 0.21 -27.08
CA ALA A 50 18.48 0.97 -27.03
C ALA A 50 19.16 0.92 -25.65
N ASP A 51 18.38 0.89 -24.57
CA ASP A 51 18.89 0.91 -23.19
C ASP A 51 19.39 -0.47 -22.73
N VAL A 52 18.84 -1.56 -23.28
CA VAL A 52 19.22 -2.97 -23.00
C VAL A 52 20.71 -3.26 -23.23
N ALA A 53 21.29 -2.75 -24.32
CA ALA A 53 22.70 -3.02 -24.62
C ALA A 53 23.63 -2.34 -23.60
N ALA A 54 23.27 -1.15 -23.12
CA ALA A 54 24.02 -0.44 -22.09
C ALA A 54 23.91 -1.14 -20.73
N GLU A 55 22.73 -1.66 -20.37
CA GLU A 55 22.51 -2.35 -19.10
C GLU A 55 23.28 -3.66 -18.99
N SER A 56 23.40 -4.42 -20.09
CA SER A 56 24.23 -5.65 -20.11
C SER A 56 25.73 -5.39 -19.88
N GLN A 57 26.25 -4.20 -20.22
CA GLN A 57 27.65 -3.83 -19.97
C GLN A 57 27.94 -3.56 -18.50
N ASN A 58 26.92 -3.35 -17.68
CA ASN A 58 27.06 -3.09 -16.24
C ASN A 58 27.17 -4.39 -15.43
N LEU A 59 26.97 -5.57 -16.04
CA LEU A 59 27.10 -6.87 -15.38
C LEU A 59 28.47 -7.50 -15.67
N PRO A 60 29.26 -7.91 -14.66
CA PRO A 60 30.55 -8.57 -14.90
C PRO A 60 30.41 -9.82 -15.77
N GLY A 61 31.41 -10.06 -16.63
CA GLY A 61 31.35 -11.13 -17.64
C GLY A 61 31.05 -12.53 -17.10
N GLN A 62 31.52 -12.86 -15.89
CA GLN A 62 31.20 -14.14 -15.25
C GLN A 62 29.71 -14.28 -14.89
N PHE A 63 29.07 -13.20 -14.44
CA PHE A 63 27.65 -13.18 -14.09
C PHE A 63 26.77 -13.13 -15.33
N LEU A 64 27.21 -12.39 -16.35
CA LEU A 64 26.57 -12.38 -17.67
C LEU A 64 26.52 -13.78 -18.27
N GLN A 65 27.66 -14.48 -18.35
CA GLN A 65 27.72 -15.85 -18.87
C GLN A 65 26.83 -16.81 -18.08
N LYS A 66 26.79 -16.67 -16.75
CA LYS A 66 25.93 -17.48 -15.88
C LYS A 66 24.46 -17.25 -16.20
N LEU A 67 24.03 -16.00 -16.35
CA LEU A 67 22.65 -15.67 -16.70
C LEU A 67 22.27 -16.11 -18.12
N GLU A 68 23.14 -15.88 -19.11
CA GLU A 68 22.94 -16.32 -20.51
C GLU A 68 22.87 -17.85 -20.65
N SER A 69 23.47 -18.61 -19.72
CA SER A 69 23.33 -20.07 -19.70
C SER A 69 21.93 -20.56 -19.28
N ALA A 70 21.14 -19.70 -18.61
CA ALA A 70 19.81 -20.03 -18.12
C ALA A 70 18.67 -19.41 -18.95
N THR A 71 18.95 -18.39 -19.76
CA THR A 71 17.95 -17.72 -20.60
C THR A 71 18.58 -17.09 -21.83
N ASP A 72 17.81 -17.08 -22.92
CA ASP A 72 18.11 -16.38 -24.18
C ASP A 72 17.53 -14.95 -24.21
N GLU A 73 16.87 -14.52 -23.13
CA GLU A 73 16.31 -13.18 -23.01
C GLU A 73 17.37 -12.11 -22.83
N LYS A 74 17.02 -10.87 -23.20
CA LYS A 74 17.90 -9.73 -23.05
C LYS A 74 17.81 -9.17 -21.63
N ILE A 75 18.94 -8.68 -21.12
CA ILE A 75 19.00 -7.97 -19.84
C ILE A 75 18.42 -6.57 -20.05
N ILE A 76 17.34 -6.27 -19.34
CA ILE A 76 16.62 -4.98 -19.38
C ILE A 76 17.16 -4.02 -18.34
N SER A 77 17.56 -4.52 -17.17
CA SER A 77 18.05 -3.70 -16.06
C SER A 77 18.91 -4.51 -15.13
N VAL A 78 19.91 -3.87 -14.52
CA VAL A 78 20.84 -4.47 -13.55
C VAL A 78 21.00 -3.56 -12.34
N GLN A 79 21.00 -4.17 -11.14
CA GLN A 79 21.60 -3.62 -9.94
C GLN A 79 22.73 -4.57 -9.52
N TYR A 80 23.96 -4.09 -9.50
CA TYR A 80 25.15 -4.87 -9.16
C TYR A 80 25.91 -4.15 -8.05
N ASP A 81 26.03 -4.80 -6.89
CA ASP A 81 26.62 -4.22 -5.68
C ASP A 81 26.97 -5.31 -4.66
N ASP A 82 27.71 -4.96 -3.63
CA ASP A 82 27.86 -5.75 -2.40
C ASP A 82 26.64 -5.44 -1.50
N PHE A 83 25.65 -6.32 -1.55
CA PHE A 83 24.34 -6.08 -0.93
C PHE A 83 24.31 -6.40 0.56
N ASP A 84 25.07 -7.40 1.00
CA ASP A 84 25.15 -7.82 2.40
C ASP A 84 26.41 -7.30 3.14
N GLY A 85 27.33 -6.66 2.43
CA GLY A 85 28.52 -6.01 2.97
C GLY A 85 29.67 -6.97 3.25
N ASP A 86 29.66 -8.17 2.65
CA ASP A 86 30.67 -9.19 2.89
C ASP A 86 31.90 -9.09 1.97
N GLY A 87 31.92 -8.09 1.06
CA GLY A 87 32.96 -7.85 0.07
C GLY A 87 32.83 -8.69 -1.20
N LYS A 88 31.85 -9.60 -1.28
CA LYS A 88 31.44 -10.28 -2.52
C LYS A 88 30.28 -9.51 -3.14
N TYR A 89 30.28 -9.43 -4.46
CA TYR A 89 29.26 -8.69 -5.18
C TYR A 89 28.22 -9.64 -5.74
N GLU A 90 26.98 -9.19 -5.76
CA GLU A 90 25.85 -9.87 -6.39
C GLU A 90 25.12 -8.95 -7.36
N ALA A 91 24.29 -9.55 -8.20
CA ALA A 91 23.45 -8.84 -9.13
C ALA A 91 21.98 -9.24 -8.99
N PHE A 92 21.13 -8.23 -9.06
CA PHE A 92 19.71 -8.35 -9.30
C PHE A 92 19.42 -7.83 -10.69
N THR A 93 18.85 -8.67 -11.54
CA THR A 93 18.62 -8.33 -12.95
C THR A 93 17.16 -8.49 -13.31
N LEU A 94 16.76 -7.83 -14.39
CA LEU A 94 15.49 -8.05 -15.06
C LEU A 94 15.78 -8.48 -16.49
N THR A 95 15.26 -9.62 -16.93
CA THR A 95 15.36 -10.05 -18.34
C THR A 95 14.02 -9.95 -19.05
N GLY A 96 14.03 -9.78 -20.36
CA GLY A 96 12.81 -9.90 -21.14
C GLY A 96 13.06 -10.03 -22.63
N LYS A 97 11.97 -10.20 -23.37
CA LYS A 97 12.01 -10.39 -24.81
C LYS A 97 12.37 -9.08 -25.52
N GLU A 98 13.07 -9.20 -26.63
CA GLU A 98 13.34 -8.08 -27.52
C GLU A 98 12.01 -7.43 -27.96
N GLY A 99 11.91 -6.10 -27.80
CA GLY A 99 10.68 -5.35 -28.08
C GLY A 99 9.58 -5.45 -27.01
N ALA A 100 9.86 -6.05 -25.84
CA ALA A 100 8.97 -5.90 -24.69
C ALA A 100 8.78 -4.41 -24.37
N VAL A 101 7.54 -4.02 -24.11
CA VAL A 101 7.16 -2.63 -23.82
C VAL A 101 7.13 -2.40 -22.31
N GLU A 102 6.83 -3.43 -21.52
CA GLU A 102 6.78 -3.37 -20.07
C GLU A 102 7.19 -4.69 -19.42
N GLY A 103 7.84 -4.59 -18.26
CA GLY A 103 8.12 -5.69 -17.36
C GLY A 103 9.21 -6.67 -17.84
N GLY A 104 9.57 -7.58 -16.93
CA GLY A 104 10.44 -8.71 -17.25
C GLY A 104 10.49 -9.74 -16.14
N LYS A 105 11.35 -10.74 -16.31
CA LYS A 105 11.63 -11.80 -15.34
C LYS A 105 12.75 -11.37 -14.41
N PRO A 106 12.53 -11.32 -13.09
CA PRO A 106 13.56 -10.93 -12.14
C PRO A 106 14.47 -12.10 -11.79
N TRP A 107 15.78 -11.86 -11.79
CA TRP A 107 16.81 -12.84 -11.45
C TRP A 107 17.75 -12.33 -10.38
N PHE A 108 18.31 -13.26 -9.62
CA PHE A 108 19.45 -13.03 -8.74
C PHE A 108 20.64 -13.87 -9.20
N VAL A 109 21.81 -13.24 -9.22
CA VAL A 109 23.07 -13.85 -9.63
C VAL A 109 24.15 -13.52 -8.61
N SER A 110 24.79 -14.54 -8.06
CA SER A 110 26.03 -14.45 -7.30
C SER A 110 27.06 -15.43 -7.87
N GLU A 111 28.26 -15.50 -7.29
CA GLU A 111 29.27 -16.49 -7.69
C GLU A 111 28.73 -17.91 -7.60
N SER A 112 28.07 -18.26 -6.49
CA SER A 112 27.56 -19.61 -6.23
C SER A 112 26.12 -19.82 -6.70
N VAL A 113 25.31 -18.77 -6.80
CA VAL A 113 23.86 -18.90 -7.04
C VAL A 113 23.43 -18.25 -8.35
N LEU A 114 22.49 -18.89 -9.04
CA LEU A 114 21.68 -18.27 -10.08
C LEU A 114 20.25 -18.74 -9.86
N THR A 115 19.32 -17.80 -9.64
CA THR A 115 17.92 -18.16 -9.42
C THR A 115 16.98 -17.12 -10.01
N LYS A 116 15.86 -17.61 -10.56
CA LYS A 116 14.73 -16.76 -10.90
C LYS A 116 13.96 -16.46 -9.61
N LEU A 117 13.70 -15.19 -9.34
CA LEU A 117 13.15 -14.75 -8.06
C LEU A 117 11.66 -15.04 -7.91
N VAL A 118 10.91 -14.89 -9.00
CA VAL A 118 9.47 -15.19 -9.06
C VAL A 118 9.09 -15.69 -10.45
N ASP A 119 8.07 -16.54 -10.52
CA ASP A 119 7.54 -17.06 -11.79
C ASP A 119 6.53 -16.06 -12.38
N THR A 120 7.04 -14.96 -12.92
CA THR A 120 6.26 -13.98 -13.69
C THR A 120 7.16 -13.25 -14.67
N ASP A 121 6.56 -12.81 -15.78
CA ASP A 121 7.24 -12.08 -16.85
C ASP A 121 6.99 -10.57 -16.76
N LEU A 122 6.31 -10.12 -15.71
CA LEU A 122 5.85 -8.75 -15.52
C LEU A 122 6.29 -8.25 -14.15
N CYS A 123 7.60 -8.02 -13.98
CA CYS A 123 8.13 -7.28 -12.83
C CYS A 123 8.71 -5.93 -13.24
N SER A 124 8.60 -4.93 -12.36
CA SER A 124 9.32 -3.67 -12.49
C SER A 124 10.84 -3.91 -12.50
N PRO A 125 11.64 -2.95 -13.00
CA PRO A 125 13.08 -2.94 -12.75
C PRO A 125 13.42 -3.01 -11.26
N PRO A 126 14.56 -3.61 -10.89
CA PRO A 126 15.04 -3.63 -9.52
C PRO A 126 15.35 -2.23 -9.01
N GLU A 127 14.83 -1.89 -7.83
CA GLU A 127 15.13 -0.64 -7.12
C GLU A 127 15.88 -0.96 -5.82
N VAL A 128 16.99 -0.26 -5.58
CA VAL A 128 17.73 -0.32 -4.32
C VAL A 128 17.06 0.59 -3.30
N VAL A 129 16.69 0.03 -2.15
CA VAL A 129 16.13 0.77 -1.01
C VAL A 129 17.10 0.66 0.16
N LEU A 130 17.49 1.81 0.73
CA LEU A 130 18.41 1.89 1.87
C LEU A 130 17.63 2.07 3.17
N ILE A 131 17.71 1.11 4.09
CA ILE A 131 16.97 1.15 5.37
C ILE A 131 17.89 0.69 6.49
N GLY A 132 18.05 1.53 7.52
CA GLY A 132 18.91 1.20 8.66
C GLY A 132 20.37 0.92 8.27
N GLY A 133 20.86 1.52 7.19
CA GLY A 133 22.20 1.26 6.63
C GLY A 133 22.33 -0.04 5.84
N LYS A 134 21.26 -0.83 5.69
CA LYS A 134 21.23 -2.04 4.86
C LYS A 134 20.62 -1.74 3.48
N LYS A 135 21.08 -2.46 2.46
CA LYS A 135 20.53 -2.42 1.11
C LYS A 135 19.46 -3.50 0.95
N PHE A 136 18.32 -3.11 0.43
CA PHE A 136 17.24 -4.02 0.02
C PHE A 136 16.98 -3.85 -1.46
N ILE A 137 16.49 -4.90 -2.10
CA ILE A 137 16.02 -4.85 -3.48
C ILE A 137 14.50 -4.97 -3.51
N LYS A 138 13.88 -3.99 -4.16
CA LYS A 138 12.44 -3.94 -4.38
C LYS A 138 12.13 -4.31 -5.83
N TYR A 139 11.25 -5.28 -6.00
CA TYR A 139 10.52 -5.53 -7.24
C TYR A 139 9.02 -5.39 -6.98
N GLU A 140 8.29 -4.90 -7.97
CA GLU A 140 6.83 -4.96 -8.00
C GLU A 140 6.38 -5.81 -9.18
N LYS A 141 5.48 -6.76 -8.93
CA LYS A 141 4.79 -7.45 -10.02
C LYS A 141 3.80 -6.47 -10.68
N ILE A 142 3.74 -6.44 -11.99
CA ILE A 142 2.90 -5.52 -12.76
C ILE A 142 1.65 -6.28 -13.18
N TYR A 143 0.53 -6.00 -12.51
CA TYR A 143 -0.80 -6.42 -12.96
C TYR A 143 -1.67 -5.20 -13.24
N ALA A 144 -2.71 -5.37 -14.06
CA ALA A 144 -3.62 -4.29 -14.43
C ALA A 144 -4.27 -3.57 -13.23
N THR A 145 -4.38 -4.25 -12.09
CA THR A 145 -5.14 -3.75 -10.93
C THR A 145 -4.42 -3.94 -9.60
N GLY A 146 -3.13 -4.28 -9.58
CA GLY A 146 -2.36 -4.46 -8.36
C GLY A 146 -0.87 -4.60 -8.61
N ARG A 147 -0.07 -4.33 -7.58
CA ARG A 147 1.40 -4.35 -7.67
C ARG A 147 2.10 -5.12 -6.54
N PRO A 148 1.86 -6.44 -6.41
CA PRO A 148 2.47 -7.23 -5.33
C PRO A 148 3.97 -7.01 -5.21
N LEU A 149 4.38 -6.66 -3.99
CA LEU A 149 5.74 -6.35 -3.60
C LEU A 149 6.54 -7.62 -3.38
N LEU A 150 7.77 -7.60 -3.87
CA LEU A 150 8.83 -8.50 -3.48
C LEU A 150 9.99 -7.65 -2.96
N LEU A 151 10.17 -7.63 -1.63
CA LEU A 151 11.31 -6.97 -1.01
C LEU A 151 12.31 -8.03 -0.54
N LEU A 152 13.54 -7.91 -1.02
CA LEU A 152 14.61 -8.87 -0.81
C LEU A 152 15.79 -8.22 -0.09
N CYS A 153 16.51 -9.01 0.68
CA CYS A 153 17.88 -8.73 1.10
C CYS A 153 18.79 -9.87 0.65
N VAL A 154 20.10 -9.70 0.79
CA VAL A 154 21.07 -10.78 0.61
C VAL A 154 21.55 -11.23 1.99
N GLU A 155 21.62 -12.54 2.19
CA GLU A 155 22.24 -13.16 3.36
C GLU A 155 23.04 -14.38 2.90
N ASN A 156 24.35 -14.39 3.14
CA ASN A 156 25.25 -15.48 2.75
C ASN A 156 25.20 -15.77 1.24
N SER A 157 25.28 -14.71 0.42
CA SER A 157 25.21 -14.78 -1.06
C SER A 157 23.92 -15.41 -1.62
N MET A 158 22.85 -15.48 -0.82
CA MET A 158 21.52 -15.95 -1.21
C MET A 158 20.51 -14.80 -1.08
N PRO A 159 19.54 -14.68 -2.01
CA PRO A 159 18.46 -13.72 -1.86
C PRO A 159 17.45 -14.25 -0.84
N LYS A 160 17.00 -13.38 0.06
CA LYS A 160 16.01 -13.70 1.09
C LYS A 160 14.85 -12.72 1.04
N SER A 161 13.63 -13.25 0.96
CA SER A 161 12.42 -12.46 1.05
C SER A 161 12.24 -11.89 2.46
N VAL A 162 12.03 -10.58 2.53
CA VAL A 162 11.79 -9.82 3.76
C VAL A 162 10.33 -9.41 3.83
N ILE A 163 9.76 -8.98 2.71
CA ILE A 163 8.33 -8.76 2.56
C ILE A 163 7.88 -9.46 1.28
N SER A 164 6.88 -10.33 1.45
CA SER A 164 6.21 -11.05 0.37
C SER A 164 4.72 -11.21 0.66
N GLY A 165 3.94 -11.57 -0.35
CA GLY A 165 2.51 -11.80 -0.22
C GLY A 165 1.70 -10.74 -0.94
N ASN A 166 0.57 -10.34 -0.35
CA ASN A 166 -0.39 -9.42 -0.96
C ASN A 166 -0.14 -7.94 -0.62
N ALA A 167 1.00 -7.62 0.01
CA ALA A 167 1.45 -6.25 0.19
C ALA A 167 1.92 -5.65 -1.14
N GLN A 168 1.70 -4.35 -1.33
CA GLN A 168 2.19 -3.58 -2.48
C GLN A 168 2.64 -2.18 -2.03
N ASN A 169 3.30 -1.41 -2.91
CA ASN A 169 3.57 0.02 -2.72
C ASN A 169 4.27 0.38 -1.40
N LEU A 170 5.41 -0.27 -1.10
CA LEU A 170 6.22 0.09 0.08
C LEU A 170 6.69 1.55 -0.02
N THR A 171 6.30 2.35 0.97
CA THR A 171 6.60 3.77 1.05
C THR A 171 7.17 4.09 2.43
N GLN A 172 8.28 4.83 2.47
CA GLN A 172 8.81 5.36 3.72
C GLN A 172 8.15 6.69 4.07
N MET A 173 7.73 6.84 5.32
CA MET A 173 7.10 8.03 5.86
C MET A 173 8.16 9.01 6.41
N PRO A 174 7.83 10.31 6.56
CA PRO A 174 8.78 11.31 7.06
C PRO A 174 9.32 11.05 8.48
N ASP A 175 8.58 10.30 9.30
CA ASP A 175 8.98 9.89 10.65
C ASP A 175 9.86 8.63 10.68
N GLY A 176 10.23 8.11 9.50
CA GLY A 176 11.05 6.91 9.34
C GLY A 176 10.28 5.60 9.42
N THR A 177 8.97 5.62 9.71
CA THR A 177 8.10 4.44 9.59
C THR A 177 7.79 4.15 8.12
N PHE A 178 7.07 3.07 7.87
CA PHE A 178 6.74 2.62 6.51
C PHE A 178 5.27 2.31 6.38
N THR A 179 4.76 2.38 5.15
CA THR A 179 3.46 1.84 4.79
C THR A 179 3.58 0.89 3.61
N VAL A 180 2.77 -0.16 3.62
CA VAL A 180 2.43 -0.96 2.43
C VAL A 180 0.93 -0.90 2.24
N GLU A 181 0.42 -1.33 1.10
CA GLU A 181 -1.01 -1.41 0.86
C GLU A 181 -1.46 -2.86 0.69
N GLN A 182 -2.68 -3.15 1.14
CA GLN A 182 -3.42 -4.33 0.76
C GLN A 182 -4.38 -3.99 -0.38
N ASN A 183 -4.32 -4.75 -1.46
CA ASN A 183 -5.26 -4.66 -2.57
C ASN A 183 -6.08 -5.94 -2.65
N THR A 184 -7.37 -5.86 -2.37
CA THR A 184 -8.24 -7.03 -2.25
C THR A 184 -9.68 -6.75 -2.68
N LEU A 185 -10.47 -7.79 -2.85
CA LEU A 185 -11.91 -7.71 -3.14
C LEU A 185 -12.68 -7.96 -1.84
N ASP A 186 -13.04 -6.89 -1.14
CA ASP A 186 -13.71 -6.96 0.16
C ASP A 186 -14.67 -5.80 0.42
N MET A 187 -15.01 -4.99 -0.59
CA MET A 187 -15.98 -3.90 -0.43
C MET A 187 -17.38 -4.44 -0.13
N LEU A 188 -17.77 -5.55 -0.75
CA LEU A 188 -19.07 -6.19 -0.57
C LEU A 188 -18.93 -7.51 0.19
N SER A 189 -19.97 -7.90 0.91
CA SER A 189 -19.99 -9.14 1.70
C SER A 189 -19.85 -10.42 0.87
N ASP A 190 -20.09 -10.34 -0.44
CA ASP A 190 -19.93 -11.44 -1.38
C ASP A 190 -18.48 -11.63 -1.89
N GLY A 191 -17.53 -10.83 -1.37
CA GLY A 191 -16.13 -10.89 -1.76
C GLY A 191 -15.83 -10.16 -3.07
N THR A 192 -16.70 -9.23 -3.48
CA THR A 192 -16.48 -8.38 -4.66
C THR A 192 -16.21 -6.93 -4.28
N GLY A 193 -15.83 -6.14 -5.28
CA GLY A 193 -15.52 -4.72 -5.13
C GLY A 193 -14.13 -4.51 -4.53
N ARG A 194 -13.25 -3.91 -5.35
CA ARG A 194 -11.84 -3.72 -5.02
C ARG A 194 -11.67 -2.59 -4.02
N THR A 195 -10.80 -2.82 -3.05
CA THR A 195 -10.35 -1.80 -2.09
C THR A 195 -8.84 -1.82 -1.98
N VAL A 196 -8.29 -0.68 -1.60
CA VAL A 196 -6.88 -0.49 -1.28
C VAL A 196 -6.79 0.15 0.10
N LYS A 197 -5.99 -0.43 1.00
CA LYS A 197 -5.90 0.01 2.40
C LYS A 197 -4.45 -0.01 2.89
N PRO A 198 -3.97 1.04 3.57
CA PRO A 198 -2.60 1.08 4.10
C PRO A 198 -2.43 0.20 5.34
N TYR A 199 -1.30 -0.48 5.44
CA TYR A 199 -0.81 -1.14 6.64
C TYR A 199 0.53 -0.53 7.01
N TRP A 200 0.78 -0.40 8.31
CA TRP A 200 1.90 0.36 8.84
C TRP A 200 2.99 -0.57 9.36
N LEU A 201 4.22 -0.26 9.01
CA LEU A 201 5.40 -1.02 9.38
C LEU A 201 6.42 -0.11 10.07
N TYR A 202 7.32 -0.71 10.82
CA TYR A 202 8.52 -0.07 11.33
C TYR A 202 9.74 -0.97 11.07
N TYR A 203 10.92 -0.38 11.21
CA TYR A 203 12.17 -1.11 11.06
C TYR A 203 12.95 -1.08 12.37
N ASP A 204 13.12 -2.25 12.98
CA ASP A 204 14.02 -2.47 14.13
C ASP A 204 14.74 -3.79 13.91
N ASN A 205 15.96 -3.71 13.38
CA ASN A 205 16.79 -4.85 12.97
C ASN A 205 16.07 -5.86 12.05
N GLY A 206 15.02 -5.41 11.36
CA GLY A 206 14.07 -6.20 10.60
C GLY A 206 12.79 -5.40 10.41
N PHE A 207 12.01 -5.74 9.39
CA PHE A 207 10.68 -5.15 9.23
C PHE A 207 9.70 -5.79 10.18
N HIS A 208 8.84 -4.96 10.76
CA HIS A 208 7.73 -5.39 11.59
C HIS A 208 6.46 -4.65 11.19
N GLU A 209 5.33 -5.35 11.12
CA GLU A 209 4.02 -4.73 10.96
C GLU A 209 3.43 -4.38 12.35
N TYR A 210 2.82 -3.20 12.45
CA TYR A 210 1.97 -2.88 13.60
C TYR A 210 0.67 -3.68 13.54
N GLY A 211 0.68 -4.86 14.17
CA GLY A 211 -0.46 -5.76 14.30
C GLY A 211 -1.60 -5.18 15.13
N GLY A 212 -2.79 -5.72 14.89
CA GLY A 212 -4.05 -5.25 15.46
C GLY A 212 -4.53 -6.19 16.55
N PHE A 213 -4.74 -5.64 17.74
CA PHE A 213 -5.36 -6.30 18.87
C PHE A 213 -6.84 -5.91 18.93
N GLU A 214 -7.75 -6.89 19.00
CA GLU A 214 -9.17 -6.58 19.03
C GLU A 214 -9.59 -6.01 20.40
N ILE A 215 -10.25 -4.85 20.37
CA ILE A 215 -10.82 -4.21 21.56
C ILE A 215 -12.34 -4.14 21.46
N THR A 216 -12.99 -4.04 22.62
CA THR A 216 -14.44 -3.88 22.71
C THR A 216 -14.86 -2.43 22.45
N GLN A 217 -16.14 -2.21 22.11
CA GLN A 217 -16.72 -0.86 22.07
C GLN A 217 -16.60 -0.14 23.42
N ALA A 218 -16.68 -0.88 24.54
CA ALA A 218 -16.52 -0.30 25.87
C ALA A 218 -15.12 0.28 26.11
N GLN A 219 -14.08 -0.43 25.65
CA GLN A 219 -12.70 0.06 25.70
C GLN A 219 -12.48 1.25 24.77
N LEU A 220 -13.04 1.22 23.55
CA LEU A 220 -12.97 2.38 22.65
C LEU A 220 -13.66 3.62 23.27
N LEU A 221 -14.77 3.43 23.97
CA LEU A 221 -15.50 4.51 24.67
C LEU A 221 -14.73 5.11 25.86
N GLU A 222 -13.60 4.55 26.26
CA GLU A 222 -12.72 5.19 27.24
C GLU A 222 -12.00 6.42 26.64
N PHE A 223 -11.85 6.49 25.32
CA PHE A 223 -11.29 7.68 24.65
C PHE A 223 -12.35 8.76 24.49
N ASP A 224 -11.94 10.01 24.74
CA ASP A 224 -12.74 11.17 24.41
C ASP A 224 -13.06 11.20 22.91
N SER A 225 -14.27 11.66 22.58
CA SER A 225 -14.83 11.74 21.21
C SER A 225 -15.23 10.40 20.55
N ALA A 226 -14.91 9.24 21.15
CA ALA A 226 -15.27 7.94 20.59
C ALA A 226 -16.79 7.72 20.47
N ASP A 227 -17.57 8.17 21.46
CA ASP A 227 -19.04 8.04 21.47
C ASP A 227 -19.70 8.70 20.24
N ASN A 228 -19.19 9.86 19.81
CA ASN A 228 -19.70 10.55 18.63
C ASN A 228 -19.49 9.73 17.35
N ILE A 229 -18.36 9.04 17.24
CA ILE A 229 -18.03 8.17 16.10
C ILE A 229 -18.98 6.95 16.07
N LEU A 230 -19.17 6.29 17.21
CA LEU A 230 -20.08 5.14 17.31
C LEU A 230 -21.53 5.51 17.01
N LYS A 231 -21.98 6.67 17.49
CA LYS A 231 -23.32 7.23 17.18
C LYS A 231 -23.48 7.50 15.68
N GLN A 232 -22.47 8.02 15.01
CA GLN A 232 -22.52 8.26 13.56
C GLN A 232 -22.64 6.94 12.78
N ILE A 233 -21.89 5.90 13.15
CA ILE A 233 -22.01 4.57 12.51
C ILE A 233 -23.44 4.05 12.67
N LYS A 234 -23.98 4.08 13.90
CA LYS A 234 -25.33 3.59 14.19
C LYS A 234 -26.43 4.40 13.51
N ALA A 235 -26.28 5.72 13.41
CA ALA A 235 -27.25 6.60 12.76
C ALA A 235 -27.39 6.33 11.24
N ASN A 236 -26.39 5.67 10.65
CA ASN A 236 -26.38 5.24 9.25
C ASN A 236 -26.62 3.72 9.12
N ASP A 237 -27.29 3.10 10.09
CA ASP A 237 -27.59 1.67 10.15
C ASP A 237 -26.35 0.76 10.03
N GLY A 238 -25.18 1.27 10.43
CA GLY A 238 -23.93 0.53 10.44
C GLY A 238 -23.83 -0.45 11.59
N VAL A 239 -23.41 -1.68 11.31
CA VAL A 239 -23.15 -2.73 12.28
C VAL A 239 -21.65 -2.94 12.42
N ILE A 240 -21.09 -2.56 13.57
CA ILE A 240 -19.68 -2.77 13.91
C ILE A 240 -19.38 -4.27 13.94
N LYS A 241 -18.30 -4.67 13.27
CA LYS A 241 -17.84 -6.06 13.19
C LYS A 241 -16.71 -6.33 14.16
N ASN A 242 -15.68 -5.48 14.17
CA ASN A 242 -14.59 -5.50 15.14
C ASN A 242 -13.88 -4.13 15.18
N ILE A 243 -13.06 -3.95 16.21
CA ILE A 243 -12.25 -2.74 16.42
C ILE A 243 -10.83 -3.19 16.71
N LEU A 244 -9.87 -2.76 15.89
CA LEU A 244 -8.47 -3.16 15.95
C LEU A 244 -7.63 -2.02 16.50
N TYR A 245 -7.06 -2.21 17.68
CA TYR A 245 -6.11 -1.31 18.33
C TYR A 245 -4.69 -1.66 17.93
N ARG A 246 -3.88 -0.66 17.56
CA ARG A 246 -2.48 -0.82 17.13
C ARG A 246 -1.55 0.09 17.93
N GLU A 247 -0.33 -0.34 18.19
CA GLU A 247 0.64 0.43 19.00
C GLU A 247 1.14 1.70 18.31
N ASN A 248 0.95 1.85 17.00
CA ASN A 248 1.31 3.07 16.25
C ASN A 248 0.28 4.21 16.35
N ASN A 249 -0.48 4.25 17.44
CA ASN A 249 -1.51 5.24 17.68
C ASN A 249 -2.68 5.20 16.67
N ILE A 250 -2.99 4.02 16.11
CA ILE A 250 -4.10 3.84 15.17
C ILE A 250 -5.12 2.85 15.72
N ILE A 251 -6.41 3.18 15.56
CA ILE A 251 -7.52 2.24 15.76
C ILE A 251 -8.28 2.10 14.45
N ASN A 252 -8.52 0.87 13.98
CA ASN A 252 -9.40 0.62 12.83
C ASN A 252 -10.73 0.05 13.31
N ILE A 253 -11.84 0.72 13.00
CA ILE A 253 -13.21 0.21 13.22
C ILE A 253 -13.70 -0.35 11.90
N ASN A 254 -13.94 -1.66 11.83
CA ASN A 254 -14.63 -2.25 10.68
C ASN A 254 -16.13 -2.34 10.98
N TYR A 255 -16.96 -1.94 10.03
CA TYR A 255 -18.41 -2.04 10.14
C TYR A 255 -19.04 -2.35 8.78
N GLN A 256 -20.29 -2.79 8.80
CA GLN A 256 -21.05 -3.10 7.59
C GLN A 256 -22.32 -2.26 7.56
N THR A 257 -22.60 -1.64 6.42
CA THR A 257 -23.85 -0.90 6.21
C THR A 257 -25.00 -1.84 5.86
N ALA A 258 -26.24 -1.37 6.01
CA ALA A 258 -27.44 -2.18 5.78
C ALA A 258 -27.56 -2.76 4.35
N ASP A 259 -26.93 -2.12 3.37
CA ASP A 259 -26.83 -2.58 1.98
C ASP A 259 -25.70 -3.62 1.75
N GLY A 260 -25.02 -4.07 2.80
CA GLY A 260 -24.01 -5.11 2.74
C GLY A 260 -22.60 -4.63 2.36
N MET A 261 -22.37 -3.32 2.28
CA MET A 261 -21.01 -2.79 2.07
C MET A 261 -20.18 -2.84 3.34
N ASN A 262 -18.97 -3.38 3.24
CA ASN A 262 -17.95 -3.28 4.26
C ASN A 262 -17.30 -1.90 4.20
N ARG A 263 -17.20 -1.27 5.36
CA ARG A 263 -16.64 0.06 5.56
C ARG A 263 -15.69 0.03 6.74
N TYR A 264 -14.80 1.01 6.78
CA TYR A 264 -13.94 1.23 7.92
C TYR A 264 -13.81 2.70 8.29
N ILE A 265 -13.48 2.95 9.56
CA ILE A 265 -12.96 4.22 10.05
C ILE A 265 -11.59 3.95 10.66
N SER A 266 -10.55 4.65 10.21
CA SER A 266 -9.26 4.68 10.94
C SER A 266 -9.23 5.92 11.80
N LEU A 267 -8.93 5.73 13.08
CA LEU A 267 -8.77 6.77 14.07
C LEU A 267 -7.30 6.92 14.41
N LYS A 268 -6.86 8.16 14.66
CA LYS A 268 -5.62 8.43 15.39
C LYS A 268 -6.00 8.62 16.86
N TYR A 269 -5.29 7.97 17.78
CA TYR A 269 -5.48 8.18 19.22
C TYR A 269 -4.23 8.79 19.87
N ASP A 270 -4.44 9.52 20.95
CA ASP A 270 -3.41 9.87 21.93
C ASP A 270 -3.79 9.28 23.30
N ASP A 271 -3.12 9.69 24.37
CA ASP A 271 -3.36 9.17 25.72
C ASP A 271 -4.75 9.51 26.29
N THR A 272 -5.56 10.30 25.57
CA THR A 272 -6.84 10.84 26.07
C THR A 272 -7.99 10.69 25.08
N SER A 273 -7.74 10.86 23.78
CA SER A 273 -8.78 11.13 22.78
C SER A 273 -8.55 10.40 21.48
N VAL A 274 -9.60 10.32 20.67
CA VAL A 274 -9.54 9.86 19.27
C VAL A 274 -9.98 10.94 18.29
N SER A 275 -9.35 10.94 17.11
CA SER A 275 -9.76 11.75 15.96
C SER A 275 -9.84 10.89 14.70
N VAL A 276 -10.72 11.25 13.75
CA VAL A 276 -10.83 10.53 12.49
C VAL A 276 -9.63 10.84 11.61
N LEU A 277 -8.85 9.82 11.29
CA LEU A 277 -7.74 9.91 10.34
C LEU A 277 -8.27 9.75 8.91
N GLN A 278 -9.08 8.71 8.67
CA GLN A 278 -9.66 8.45 7.36
C GLN A 278 -10.89 7.53 7.46
N THR A 279 -11.74 7.55 6.45
CA THR A 279 -12.87 6.62 6.28
C THR A 279 -12.80 5.98 4.91
N GLY A 280 -13.20 4.72 4.78
CA GLY A 280 -13.14 4.03 3.49
C GLY A 280 -14.00 2.77 3.42
N SER A 281 -13.78 2.00 2.36
CA SER A 281 -14.45 0.72 2.11
C SER A 281 -13.50 -0.46 2.32
N GLY A 282 -14.06 -1.62 2.62
CA GLY A 282 -13.32 -2.85 2.88
C GLY A 282 -13.11 -3.13 4.36
N VAL A 283 -12.31 -4.14 4.67
CA VAL A 283 -12.10 -4.68 6.02
C VAL A 283 -10.62 -4.73 6.36
N TYR A 284 -10.22 -4.07 7.43
CA TYR A 284 -8.88 -4.26 7.99
C TYR A 284 -8.73 -5.62 8.67
N LEU A 285 -7.61 -6.28 8.41
CA LEU A 285 -7.18 -7.49 9.09
C LEU A 285 -6.39 -7.16 10.35
N THR A 286 -6.26 -8.12 11.27
CA THR A 286 -5.35 -7.99 12.42
C THR A 286 -3.92 -7.75 11.95
N ALA A 287 -3.45 -8.48 10.93
CA ALA A 287 -2.23 -8.19 10.21
C ALA A 287 -2.35 -8.55 8.72
N LEU A 288 -1.67 -7.81 7.86
CA LEU A 288 -1.50 -8.17 6.44
C LEU A 288 -0.37 -9.19 6.24
N LEU A 289 0.70 -9.05 7.01
CA LEU A 289 1.95 -9.79 6.99
C LEU A 289 2.17 -10.42 8.37
N PRO A 290 1.39 -11.46 8.75
CA PRO A 290 1.38 -11.99 10.11
C PRO A 290 2.75 -12.53 10.58
N ASP A 291 3.59 -13.02 9.66
CA ASP A 291 4.91 -13.57 9.99
C ASP A 291 5.90 -12.51 10.52
N ILE A 292 5.62 -11.23 10.28
CA ILE A 292 6.44 -10.10 10.75
C ILE A 292 5.61 -9.13 11.62
N ALA A 293 4.40 -9.49 12.02
CA ALA A 293 3.55 -8.61 12.80
C ALA A 293 3.89 -8.66 14.29
N THR A 294 4.00 -7.48 14.91
CA THR A 294 4.04 -7.33 16.37
C THR A 294 2.71 -6.78 16.86
N TYR A 295 2.11 -7.44 17.84
CA TYR A 295 0.79 -7.11 18.36
C TYR A 295 0.88 -6.43 19.72
N PRO A 296 -0.04 -5.48 20.03
CA PRO A 296 -0.18 -4.96 21.38
C PRO A 296 -0.31 -6.09 22.41
N THR A 297 0.46 -5.98 23.50
CA THR A 297 0.37 -6.95 24.62
C THR A 297 -0.86 -6.74 25.50
N GLY A 298 -1.51 -5.59 25.37
CA GLY A 298 -2.76 -5.26 26.04
C GLY A 298 -3.33 -3.92 25.57
N PHE A 299 -4.52 -3.61 26.06
CA PHE A 299 -5.14 -2.30 25.85
C PHE A 299 -4.61 -1.29 26.87
N LEU A 300 -4.02 -0.20 26.39
CA LEU A 300 -3.62 0.92 27.25
C LEU A 300 -4.83 1.84 27.45
N HIS A 301 -5.30 1.92 28.69
CA HIS A 301 -6.45 2.72 29.05
C HIS A 301 -6.11 4.22 29.02
N PRO A 302 -6.84 5.06 28.28
CA PRO A 302 -6.63 6.50 28.31
C PRO A 302 -6.95 7.09 29.68
N ASN A 303 -6.27 8.18 30.05
CA ASN A 303 -6.46 8.89 31.32
C ASN A 303 -6.20 8.09 32.62
N LYS A 304 -5.32 7.08 32.60
CA LYS A 304 -4.87 6.34 33.81
C LYS A 304 -3.39 6.52 34.10
#